data_AF-A0A382DKU8-F1
#
_entry.id   AF-A0A382DKU8-F1
#
_cell.length_a   1.000
_cell.length_b   1.000
_cell.length_c   1.000
_cell.angle_alpha   90.00
_cell.angle_beta   90.00
_cell.angle_gamma   90.00
#
_symmetry.space_group_name_H-M   'P 1'
#
loop_
_entity.id
_entity.type
_entity.pdbx_description
1 polymer ?
#
loop_
_entity_poly.entity_id
_entity_poly.type
_entity_poly.pdbx_seq_one_letter_code
_entity_poly.pdbx_strand_id
1 'polypeptide(L)' 'MRSKIINCILFLTLFSVSASELPEGFVYVEEIIPDIILDMRYHGSNNFVGESINGYNDSKCILTIDAVNKLKNVQNE' A
#
# COMPACT_ATOMS: atom_id res chain seq x y z
N MET A 1 31.58 -27.75 -3.32
CA MET A 1 30.21 -27.45 -2.84
C MET A 1 30.12 -26.13 -2.06
N ARG A 2 31.07 -25.78 -1.18
CA ARG A 2 31.09 -24.51 -0.42
C ARG A 2 31.10 -23.24 -1.29
N SER A 3 31.87 -23.22 -2.40
CA SER A 3 31.91 -22.08 -3.34
C SER A 3 30.58 -21.85 -4.09
N LYS A 4 29.82 -22.90 -4.40
CA LYS A 4 28.50 -22.77 -5.05
C LYS A 4 27.45 -22.14 -4.11
N ILE A 5 27.55 -22.42 -2.81
CA ILE A 5 26.67 -21.86 -1.78
C ILE A 5 26.98 -20.37 -1.56
N ILE A 6 28.27 -20.00 -1.52
CA ILE A 6 28.72 -18.61 -1.43
C ILE A 6 28.23 -17.80 -2.64
N ASN A 7 28.30 -18.38 -3.84
CA ASN A 7 27.83 -17.73 -5.07
C ASN A 7 26.29 -17.54 -5.12
N CYS A 8 25.52 -18.43 -4.48
CA CYS A 8 24.06 -18.26 -4.36
C CYS A 8 23.66 -17.15 -3.37
N ILE A 9 24.43 -16.96 -2.29
CA ILE A 9 24.16 -15.90 -1.30
C ILE A 9 24.51 -14.52 -1.88
N LEU A 10 25.57 -14.42 -2.68
CA LEU A 10 25.98 -13.17 -3.34
C LEU A 10 24.99 -12.71 -4.43
N PHE A 11 24.19 -13.62 -4.98
CA PHE A 11 23.18 -13.31 -6.01
C PHE A 11 21.86 -12.78 -5.41
N LEU A 12 21.62 -12.98 -4.12
CA LEU A 12 20.36 -12.57 -3.45
C LEU A 12 20.32 -11.07 -3.09
N THR A 13 21.45 -10.38 -3.08
CA THR A 13 21.57 -9.01 -2.55
C THR A 13 21.31 -7.90 -3.57
N LEU A 14 20.86 -8.22 -4.80
CA LEU A 14 20.66 -7.25 -5.89
C LEU A 14 19.19 -6.92 -6.20
N PHE A 15 18.23 -7.45 -5.46
CA PHE A 15 16.83 -7.05 -5.60
C PHE A 15 16.56 -5.78 -4.81
N SER A 16 16.80 -4.63 -5.42
CA SER A 16 16.25 -3.36 -4.95
C SER A 16 14.72 -3.41 -5.14
N VAL A 17 13.97 -3.52 -4.04
CA VAL A 17 12.53 -3.28 -4.02
C VAL A 17 12.33 -1.78 -4.23
N SER A 18 11.92 -1.39 -5.43
CA SER A 18 11.47 -0.02 -5.71
C SER A 18 9.97 0.05 -5.40
N ALA A 19 9.61 0.65 -4.27
CA ALA A 19 8.24 1.08 -4.02
C ALA A 19 8.01 2.37 -4.81
N SER A 20 6.87 2.48 -5.51
CA SER A 20 6.47 3.75 -6.11
C SER A 20 6.09 4.72 -5.00
N GLU A 21 6.80 5.84 -4.89
CA GLU A 21 6.43 6.91 -3.95
C GLU A 21 5.11 7.56 -4.38
N LEU A 22 4.26 7.84 -3.39
CA LEU A 22 3.04 8.60 -3.63
C LEU A 22 3.39 10.04 -4.03
N PRO A 23 2.53 10.73 -4.80
CA PRO A 23 2.71 12.16 -5.03
C PRO A 23 2.81 12.94 -3.71
N GLU A 24 3.55 14.06 -3.73
CA GLU A 24 3.68 14.92 -2.56
C GLU A 24 2.30 15.31 -2.00
N GLY A 25 2.15 15.23 -0.68
CA GLY A 25 0.89 15.53 0.02
C GLY A 25 -0.09 14.37 0.13
N PHE A 26 0.22 13.19 -0.42
CA PHE A 26 -0.57 11.96 -0.28
C PHE A 26 0.10 10.94 0.63
N VAL A 27 -0.73 10.12 1.29
CA VAL A 27 -0.28 9.11 2.25
C VAL A 27 -1.20 7.88 2.20
N TYR A 28 -0.66 6.72 2.54
CA TYR A 28 -1.48 5.56 2.86
C TYR A 28 -2.15 5.76 4.22
N VAL A 29 -3.47 5.62 4.29
CA VAL A 29 -4.23 5.96 5.52
C VAL A 29 -3.74 5.18 6.76
N GLU A 30 -3.37 3.91 6.57
CA GLU A 30 -2.84 3.01 7.61
C GLU A 30 -1.53 3.51 8.25
N GLU A 31 -0.77 4.40 7.60
CA GLU A 31 0.46 4.98 8.19
C GLU A 31 0.15 5.97 9.32
N ILE A 32 -1.02 6.60 9.30
CA ILE A 32 -1.43 7.61 10.29
C ILE A 32 -2.48 7.04 11.27
N ILE A 33 -3.31 6.10 10.80
CA ILE A 33 -4.37 5.44 11.54
C ILE A 33 -4.23 3.90 11.37
N PRO A 34 -3.31 3.23 12.09
CA PRO A 34 -2.98 1.83 11.82
C PRO A 34 -4.09 0.81 12.09
N ASP A 35 -5.09 1.20 12.89
CA ASP A 35 -6.23 0.39 13.30
C ASP A 35 -7.49 0.65 12.45
N ILE A 36 -7.39 1.48 11.41
CA ILE A 36 -8.51 1.75 10.51
C ILE A 36 -8.94 0.49 9.77
N ILE A 37 -10.25 0.28 9.66
CA ILE A 37 -10.82 -0.81 8.87
C ILE A 37 -11.12 -0.30 7.47
N LEU A 38 -10.52 -0.91 6.45
CA LEU A 38 -10.66 -0.51 5.05
C LEU A 38 -11.52 -1.51 4.26
N ASP A 39 -12.32 -0.97 3.34
CA ASP A 39 -13.09 -1.74 2.37
C ASP A 39 -12.95 -1.12 0.98
N MET A 40 -11.88 -1.49 0.28
CA MET A 40 -11.51 -0.91 -1.03
C MET A 40 -12.33 -1.53 -2.16
N ARG A 41 -13.62 -1.16 -2.25
CA ARG A 41 -14.60 -1.71 -3.20
C ARG A 41 -14.15 -1.75 -4.66
N TYR A 42 -13.39 -0.74 -5.10
CA TYR A 42 -12.89 -0.66 -6.49
C TYR A 42 -11.67 -1.52 -6.79
N HIS A 43 -11.01 -2.11 -5.78
CA HIS A 43 -9.96 -3.09 -6.00
C HIS A 43 -10.51 -4.47 -6.42
N GLY A 44 -11.67 -4.88 -5.90
CA GLY A 44 -12.28 -6.19 -6.17
C GLY A 44 -13.50 -6.13 -7.10
N SER A 45 -14.25 -7.23 -7.18
CA SER A 45 -15.52 -7.31 -7.93
C SER A 45 -16.75 -6.85 -7.15
N ASN A 46 -16.62 -6.63 -5.85
CA ASN A 46 -17.72 -6.14 -5.02
C ASN A 46 -17.90 -4.62 -5.16
N ASN A 47 -18.34 -4.19 -6.34
CA ASN A 47 -18.71 -2.82 -6.65
C ASN A 47 -19.76 -2.81 -7.78
N PHE A 48 -20.26 -1.64 -8.16
CA PHE A 48 -21.31 -1.51 -9.17
C PHE A 48 -20.94 -2.02 -10.57
N VAL A 49 -19.65 -2.08 -10.91
CA VAL A 49 -19.16 -2.56 -12.21
C VAL A 49 -19.01 -4.08 -12.22
N GLY A 50 -18.83 -4.71 -11.06
CA GLY A 50 -18.68 -6.16 -10.94
C GLY A 50 -17.25 -6.68 -11.18
N GLU A 51 -16.28 -5.79 -11.37
CA GLU A 51 -14.87 -6.10 -11.57
C GLU A 51 -13.97 -5.00 -11.00
N SER A 52 -12.66 -5.27 -10.92
CA SER A 52 -11.66 -4.31 -10.46
C SER A 52 -11.57 -3.12 -11.41
N ILE A 53 -11.54 -1.89 -10.85
CA ILE A 53 -11.45 -0.67 -11.64
C ILE A 53 -9.99 -0.40 -12.00
N ASN A 54 -9.73 -0.05 -13.26
CA ASN A 54 -8.39 0.34 -13.72
C ASN A 54 -7.82 1.46 -12.83
N GLY A 55 -6.60 1.25 -12.32
CA GLY A 55 -5.92 2.15 -11.39
C GLY A 55 -5.99 1.71 -9.92
N TYR A 56 -6.92 0.82 -9.56
CA TYR A 56 -7.04 0.26 -8.20
C TYR A 56 -6.28 -1.06 -8.07
N ASN A 57 -4.97 -1.01 -8.31
CA ASN A 57 -4.10 -2.18 -8.41
C ASN A 57 -3.90 -2.94 -7.08
N ASP A 58 -4.19 -2.31 -5.94
CA ASP A 58 -4.04 -2.90 -4.61
C ASP A 58 -5.17 -2.44 -3.68
N SER A 59 -5.44 -3.19 -2.62
CA SER A 59 -6.43 -2.88 -1.58
C SER A 59 -5.89 -1.85 -0.58
N LYS A 60 -5.44 -0.69 -1.09
CA LYS A 60 -4.85 0.39 -0.31
C LYS A 60 -5.68 1.67 -0.40
N CYS A 61 -5.91 2.30 0.75
CA CYS A 61 -6.54 3.62 0.80
C CYS A 61 -5.46 4.70 0.79
N ILE A 62 -5.53 5.59 -0.20
CA ILE A 62 -4.64 6.74 -0.35
C ILE A 62 -5.49 8.00 -0.21
N LEU A 63 -5.08 8.91 0.67
CA LEU A 63 -5.74 10.20 0.89
C LEU A 63 -4.69 11.31 0.99
N THR A 64 -5.14 12.56 0.94
CA THR A 64 -4.27 13.69 1.29
C THR A 64 -3.96 13.67 2.78
N ILE A 65 -2.78 14.16 3.18
CA ILE A 65 -2.37 14.26 4.58
C ILE A 65 -3.43 15.00 5.41
N ASP A 66 -3.97 16.10 4.90
CA ASP A 66 -5.02 16.88 5.57
C ASP A 66 -6.31 16.08 5.80
N ALA A 67 -6.72 15.26 4.84
CA ALA A 67 -7.91 14.43 4.96
C ALA A 67 -7.71 13.34 6.01
N VAL A 68 -6.55 12.68 6.03
CA VAL A 68 -6.26 11.62 7.01
C VAL A 68 -6.17 12.19 8.43
N ASN A 69 -5.58 13.38 8.61
CA ASN A 69 -5.53 14.03 9.92
C ASN A 69 -6.93 14.36 10.46
N LYS A 70 -7.84 14.84 9.60
CA LYS A 70 -9.24 15.07 9.99
C LYS A 70 -9.96 13.76 10.30
N LEU A 71 -9.75 12.71 9.51
CA LEU A 71 -10.32 11.39 9.75
C LEU A 71 -9.85 10.81 11.09
N LYS A 72 -8.56 10.97 11.42
CA LYS A 72 -7.98 10.55 12.71
C LYS A 72 -8.66 11.22 13.89
N ASN A 73 -9.02 12.49 13.78
CA ASN A 73 -9.71 13.20 14.85
C ASN A 73 -11.07 12.57 15.13
N VAL A 74 -11.86 12.28 14.09
CA VAL A 74 -13.18 11.64 14.21
C VAL A 74 -13.08 10.23 14.81
N GLN A 75 -12.02 9.47 14.47
CA GLN A 75 -11.83 8.13 15.03
C GLN A 75 -11.51 8.14 16.55
N ASN A 76 -10.98 9.25 17.09
CA ASN A 76 -10.64 9.38 18.50
C ASN A 76 -11.76 10.01 19.36
N GLU A 77 -12.90 10.38 18.75
CA GLU A 77 -14.10 10.84 19.46
C GLU A 77 -14.87 9.66 20.09
#